data_AF-A0A378F4M1-F1
#
_entry.id   AF-A0A378F4M1-F1
#
_cell.length_a   1.000
_cell.length_b   1.000
_cell.length_c   1.000
_cell.angle_alpha   90.00
_cell.angle_beta   90.00
_cell.angle_gamma   90.00
#
_symmetry.space_group_name_H-M   'P 1'
#
loop_
_entity.id
_entity.type
_entity.pdbx_description
1 polymer ?
#
loop_
_entity_poly.entity_id
_entity_poly.type
_entity_poly.pdbx_seq_one_letter_code
_entity_poly.pdbx_strand_id
1 'polypeptide(L)'
;MQKLTRDEMAQRVARDIPEGAYVNLGIGLPTRIANYLPADKEVFLHSENGLLGMGPKPQPGEEDPELINAGKEYVTLLQGGCYFHHGDSFAMMRGGHLDICVLGAYQVSASGDLANWSTGAPDAIPAVGGAMDLAIGARQVFVMMDHLTRDGECKLVAQCSYR
;
A
#
# COMPACT_ATOMS: atom_id res chain seq x y z
N MET A 1 -20.40 9.65 16.19
CA MET A 1 -19.89 8.84 15.07
C MET A 1 -19.07 7.69 15.66
N GLN A 2 -19.30 6.45 15.23
CA GLN A 2 -18.58 5.27 15.73
C GLN A 2 -17.25 5.12 14.98
N LYS A 3 -16.18 4.70 15.67
CA LYS A 3 -14.88 4.44 15.05
C LYS A 3 -15.02 3.28 14.06
N LEU A 4 -14.55 3.48 12.83
CA LEU A 4 -14.49 2.40 11.83
C LEU A 4 -13.48 1.33 12.28
N THR A 5 -13.84 0.08 12.07
CA THR A 5 -12.90 -1.03 12.09
C THR A 5 -11.91 -0.91 10.93
N ARG A 6 -10.79 -1.63 11.03
CA ARG A 6 -9.77 -1.68 9.98
C ARG A 6 -10.32 -2.20 8.65
N ASP A 7 -11.25 -3.14 8.71
CA ASP A 7 -11.90 -3.72 7.54
C ASP A 7 -12.91 -2.76 6.92
N GLU A 8 -13.67 -2.01 7.72
CA GLU A 8 -14.55 -0.95 7.21
C GLU A 8 -13.76 0.20 6.57
N MET A 9 -12.59 0.56 7.12
CA MET A 9 -11.67 1.50 6.47
C MET A 9 -11.18 0.94 5.13
N ALA A 10 -10.80 -0.34 5.05
CA ALA A 10 -10.33 -0.95 3.82
C ALA A 10 -11.42 -0.97 2.74
N GLN A 11 -12.65 -1.33 3.12
CA GLN A 11 -13.83 -1.26 2.25
C GLN A 11 -14.14 0.17 1.80
N ARG A 12 -13.90 1.18 2.65
CA ARG A 12 -14.10 2.58 2.28
C ARG A 12 -13.11 2.99 1.19
N VAL A 13 -11.82 2.65 1.35
CA VAL A 13 -10.78 2.96 0.37
C VAL A 13 -10.98 2.18 -0.93
N ALA A 14 -11.33 0.89 -0.85
CA ALA A 14 -11.61 0.07 -2.04
C ALA A 14 -12.72 0.68 -2.93
N ARG A 15 -13.73 1.32 -2.32
CA ARG A 15 -14.79 2.02 -3.05
C ARG A 15 -14.31 3.28 -3.78
N ASP A 16 -13.26 3.93 -3.30
CA ASP A 16 -12.68 5.13 -3.91
C ASP A 16 -11.72 4.79 -5.06
N ILE A 17 -11.35 3.52 -5.25
CA ILE A 17 -10.51 3.07 -6.37
C ILE A 17 -11.38 2.99 -7.66
N PRO A 18 -11.00 3.71 -8.72
CA PRO A 18 -11.73 3.69 -9.98
C PRO A 18 -11.45 2.42 -10.78
N GLU A 19 -12.36 2.14 -11.71
CA GLU A 19 -12.20 1.09 -12.73
C GLU A 19 -10.95 1.34 -13.59
N GLY A 20 -10.20 0.29 -13.89
CA GLY A 20 -9.00 0.31 -14.71
C GLY A 20 -7.75 0.90 -14.03
N ALA A 21 -7.81 1.16 -12.72
CA ALA A 21 -6.71 1.78 -12.00
C ALA A 21 -5.52 0.85 -11.79
N TYR A 22 -4.31 1.40 -11.91
CA TYR A 22 -3.06 0.77 -11.52
C TYR A 22 -2.71 1.16 -10.08
N VAL A 23 -2.74 0.18 -9.18
CA VAL A 23 -2.71 0.42 -7.73
C VAL A 23 -1.56 -0.32 -7.07
N ASN A 24 -0.80 0.38 -6.23
CA ASN A 24 0.12 -0.24 -5.28
C ASN A 24 -0.43 -0.13 -3.85
N LEU A 25 -0.44 -1.25 -3.13
CA LEU A 25 -0.87 -1.31 -1.73
C LEU A 25 0.34 -1.56 -0.84
N GLY A 26 0.70 -0.59 -0.01
CA GLY A 26 1.77 -0.71 0.96
C GLY A 26 1.50 -1.81 2.00
N ILE A 27 2.58 -2.38 2.53
CA ILE A 27 2.51 -3.49 3.50
C ILE A 27 1.70 -3.08 4.75
N GLY A 28 0.98 -4.05 5.32
CA GLY A 28 0.29 -3.90 6.60
C GLY A 28 -1.20 -3.64 6.45
N LEU A 29 -1.67 -2.48 6.89
CA LEU A 29 -3.10 -2.16 6.82
C LEU A 29 -3.62 -2.00 5.37
N PRO A 30 -2.89 -1.36 4.43
CA PRO A 30 -3.38 -1.18 3.06
C PRO A 30 -3.56 -2.48 2.27
N THR A 31 -2.78 -3.54 2.52
CA THR A 31 -2.95 -4.82 1.81
C THR A 31 -4.34 -5.44 1.99
N ARG A 32 -5.05 -5.10 3.08
CA ARG A 32 -6.44 -5.53 3.30
C ARG A 32 -7.41 -5.04 2.24
N ILE A 33 -7.10 -3.94 1.55
CA ILE A 33 -7.95 -3.35 0.51
C ILE A 33 -8.19 -4.35 -0.61
N ALA A 34 -7.20 -5.18 -0.96
CA ALA A 34 -7.31 -6.20 -2.00
C ALA A 34 -8.49 -7.16 -1.77
N ASN A 35 -8.83 -7.47 -0.52
CA ASN A 35 -9.94 -8.37 -0.17
C ASN A 35 -11.34 -7.73 -0.35
N TYR A 36 -11.39 -6.42 -0.58
CA TYR A 36 -12.65 -5.65 -0.69
C TYR A 36 -12.78 -4.95 -2.05
N LEU A 37 -11.88 -5.22 -3.00
CA LEU A 37 -12.03 -4.73 -4.36
C LEU A 37 -13.29 -5.35 -4.97
N PRO A 38 -14.17 -4.55 -5.60
CA PRO A 38 -15.39 -5.07 -6.22
C PRO A 38 -15.07 -6.06 -7.34
N ALA A 39 -15.76 -7.20 -7.36
CA ALA A 39 -15.51 -8.25 -8.36
C ALA A 39 -15.96 -7.85 -9.78
N ASP A 40 -16.79 -6.82 -9.89
CA ASP A 40 -17.25 -6.22 -11.15
C ASP A 40 -16.30 -5.14 -11.68
N LYS A 41 -15.20 -4.86 -10.96
CA LYS A 41 -14.18 -3.90 -11.36
C LYS A 41 -12.85 -4.54 -11.73
N GLU A 42 -12.23 -4.06 -12.80
CA GLU A 42 -10.86 -4.37 -13.15
C GLU A 42 -9.90 -3.40 -12.46
N VAL A 43 -9.13 -3.90 -11.49
CA VAL A 43 -8.09 -3.13 -10.78
C VAL A 43 -6.79 -3.90 -10.85
N PHE A 44 -5.74 -3.23 -11.36
CA PHE A 44 -4.44 -3.85 -11.55
C PHE A 44 -3.55 -3.61 -10.34
N LEU A 45 -3.37 -4.65 -9.54
CA LEU A 45 -2.47 -4.60 -8.39
C LEU A 45 -1.01 -4.79 -8.82
N HIS A 46 -0.19 -3.79 -8.49
CA HIS A 46 1.26 -3.78 -8.67
C HIS A 46 1.97 -4.12 -7.35
N SER A 47 3.02 -4.94 -7.43
CA SER A 47 3.96 -5.20 -6.34
C SER A 47 5.38 -4.79 -6.73
N GLU A 48 6.06 -4.07 -5.83
CA GLU A 48 7.38 -3.44 -6.08
C GLU A 48 8.52 -4.41 -6.36
N ASN A 49 8.33 -5.69 -6.05
CA ASN A 49 9.27 -6.76 -6.35
C ASN A 49 9.17 -7.29 -7.79
N GLY A 50 8.39 -6.64 -8.67
CA GLY A 50 8.39 -6.94 -10.11
C GLY A 50 7.15 -7.66 -10.63
N LEU A 51 5.96 -7.34 -10.11
CA LEU A 51 4.71 -7.99 -10.47
C LEU A 51 3.61 -6.97 -10.77
N LEU A 52 2.83 -7.21 -11.83
CA LEU A 52 1.60 -6.49 -12.15
C LEU A 52 0.47 -7.48 -12.45
N GLY A 53 -0.73 -7.18 -11.98
CA GLY A 53 -1.86 -8.12 -12.04
C GLY A 53 -1.80 -9.14 -10.90
N MET A 54 -1.30 -8.73 -9.73
CA MET A 54 -1.25 -9.58 -8.54
C MET A 54 -2.65 -10.00 -8.12
N GLY A 55 -2.84 -11.31 -7.95
CA GLY A 55 -4.08 -11.93 -7.49
C GLY A 55 -4.11 -12.18 -5.99
N PRO A 56 -5.17 -12.86 -5.49
CA PRO A 56 -5.29 -13.22 -4.08
C PRO A 56 -4.24 -14.26 -3.67
N LYS A 57 -4.20 -14.56 -2.36
CA LYS A 57 -3.41 -15.68 -1.81
C LYS A 57 -3.79 -17.00 -2.51
N PRO A 58 -2.83 -17.88 -2.84
CA PRO A 58 -3.11 -19.21 -3.40
C PRO A 58 -3.88 -20.09 -2.41
N GLN A 59 -4.53 -21.13 -2.94
CA GLN A 59 -5.13 -22.16 -2.09
C GLN A 59 -4.03 -22.96 -1.35
N PRO A 60 -4.33 -23.54 -0.18
CA PRO A 60 -3.36 -24.39 0.51
C PRO A 60 -2.85 -25.53 -0.38
N GLY A 61 -1.54 -25.64 -0.55
CA GLY A 61 -0.87 -26.61 -1.41
C GLY A 61 -0.56 -26.12 -2.82
N GLU A 62 -1.01 -24.92 -3.19
CA GLU A 62 -0.71 -24.26 -4.48
C GLU A 62 0.29 -23.11 -4.31
N GLU A 63 0.98 -23.03 -3.17
CA GLU A 63 1.99 -22.00 -2.94
C GLU A 63 3.21 -22.17 -3.87
N ASP A 64 3.59 -21.08 -4.54
CA ASP A 64 4.83 -21.00 -5.32
C ASP A 64 5.85 -20.13 -4.56
N PRO A 65 7.02 -20.67 -4.15
CA PRO A 65 8.04 -19.92 -3.42
C PRO A 65 8.64 -18.76 -4.19
N GLU A 66 8.54 -18.75 -5.52
CA GLU A 66 9.05 -17.66 -6.37
C GLU A 66 7.98 -16.59 -6.64
N LEU A 67 6.72 -16.81 -6.23
CA LEU A 67 5.61 -15.88 -6.43
C LEU A 67 5.13 -15.29 -5.10
N ILE A 68 5.80 -14.22 -4.68
CA ILE A 68 5.50 -13.48 -3.46
C ILE A 68 5.19 -12.01 -3.74
N ASN A 69 4.47 -11.36 -2.83
CA ASN A 69 4.33 -9.90 -2.81
C ASN A 69 5.49 -9.23 -2.04
N ALA A 70 5.49 -7.89 -2.00
CA ALA A 70 6.45 -7.08 -1.25
C ALA A 70 6.50 -7.41 0.26
N GLY A 71 5.38 -7.91 0.81
CA GLY A 71 5.25 -8.37 2.19
C GLY A 71 5.78 -9.79 2.45
N LYS A 72 6.35 -10.46 1.44
CA LYS A 72 6.83 -11.85 1.48
C LYS A 72 5.72 -12.88 1.71
N GLU A 73 4.50 -12.55 1.31
CA GLU A 73 3.36 -13.46 1.33
C GLU A 73 3.19 -14.09 -0.06
N TYR A 74 2.85 -15.38 -0.11
CA TYR A 74 2.51 -16.05 -1.37
C TYR A 74 1.26 -15.43 -1.99
N VAL A 75 1.32 -15.21 -3.30
CA VAL A 75 0.23 -14.65 -4.10
C VAL A 75 0.03 -15.45 -5.37
N THR A 76 -1.01 -15.11 -6.14
CA THR A 76 -1.26 -15.66 -7.47
C THR A 76 -1.05 -14.58 -8.52
N LEU A 77 -1.00 -14.99 -9.80
CA LEU A 77 -0.98 -14.08 -10.95
C LEU A 77 -2.32 -14.15 -11.67
N LEU A 78 -2.99 -13.02 -11.84
CA LEU A 78 -4.22 -12.95 -12.64
C LEU A 78 -3.92 -13.04 -14.13
N GLN A 79 -4.92 -13.44 -14.91
CA GLN A 79 -4.80 -13.47 -16.37
C GLN A 79 -4.42 -12.09 -16.92
N GLY A 80 -3.41 -12.05 -17.80
CA GLY A 80 -2.88 -10.80 -18.34
C GLY A 80 -1.84 -10.11 -17.44
N GLY A 81 -1.59 -10.64 -16.23
CA GLY A 81 -0.51 -10.17 -15.37
C GLY A 81 0.87 -10.47 -15.94
N CYS A 82 1.88 -9.74 -15.47
CA CYS A 82 3.24 -9.85 -15.97
C CYS A 82 4.30 -9.69 -14.87
N TYR A 83 5.49 -10.21 -15.17
CA TYR A 83 6.69 -10.06 -14.39
C TYR A 83 7.65 -9.08 -15.05
N PHE A 84 8.42 -8.38 -14.25
CA PHE A 84 9.47 -7.48 -14.71
C PHE A 84 10.58 -7.36 -13.67
N HIS A 85 11.75 -6.89 -14.10
CA HIS A 85 12.88 -6.69 -13.19
C HIS A 85 12.55 -5.57 -12.18
N HIS A 86 13.07 -5.64 -10.96
CA HIS A 86 12.80 -4.62 -9.93
C HIS A 86 13.16 -3.19 -10.42
N GLY A 87 14.20 -3.04 -11.25
CA GLY A 87 14.54 -1.77 -11.87
C GLY A 87 13.40 -1.17 -12.71
N ASP A 88 12.67 -1.99 -13.45
CA ASP A 88 11.51 -1.58 -14.26
C ASP A 88 10.31 -1.27 -13.35
N SER A 89 10.14 -2.01 -12.25
CA SER A 89 9.10 -1.72 -11.24
C SER A 89 9.27 -0.31 -10.66
N PHE A 90 10.50 0.03 -10.24
CA PHE A 90 10.80 1.35 -9.72
C PHE A 90 10.75 2.44 -10.80
N ALA A 91 10.98 2.10 -12.07
CA ALA A 91 10.75 3.02 -13.18
C ALA A 91 9.23 3.29 -13.37
N MET A 92 8.39 2.26 -13.25
CA MET A 92 6.92 2.41 -13.28
C MET A 92 6.43 3.31 -12.12
N MET A 93 6.94 3.06 -10.91
CA MET A 93 6.63 3.85 -9.71
C MET A 93 7.05 5.32 -9.90
N ARG A 94 8.35 5.58 -10.09
CA ARG A 94 8.89 6.95 -10.21
C ARG A 94 8.42 7.69 -11.46
N GLY A 95 8.07 6.96 -12.52
CA GLY A 95 7.58 7.53 -13.77
C GLY A 95 6.12 8.00 -13.74
N GLY A 96 5.41 7.80 -12.62
CA GLY A 96 4.01 8.21 -12.51
C GLY A 96 3.03 7.34 -13.29
N HIS A 97 3.40 6.08 -13.50
CA HIS A 97 2.55 5.10 -14.18
C HIS A 97 1.59 4.37 -13.24
N LEU A 98 1.71 4.57 -11.92
CA LEU A 98 0.74 4.12 -10.94
C LEU A 98 -0.27 5.24 -10.67
N ASP A 99 -1.56 4.93 -10.81
CA ASP A 99 -2.63 5.90 -10.57
C ASP A 99 -2.77 6.20 -9.08
N ILE A 100 -2.74 5.17 -8.25
CA ILE A 100 -2.93 5.28 -6.81
C ILE A 100 -1.89 4.43 -6.09
N CYS A 101 -1.25 4.99 -5.07
CA CYS A 101 -0.60 4.20 -4.03
C CYS A 101 -1.33 4.41 -2.69
N VAL A 102 -1.48 3.34 -1.92
CA VAL A 102 -2.07 3.41 -0.58
C VAL A 102 -1.04 3.01 0.46
N LEU A 103 -0.70 3.93 1.37
CA LEU A 103 0.34 3.74 2.36
C LEU A 103 -0.22 3.81 3.78
N GLY A 104 0.42 3.09 4.70
CA GLY A 104 0.29 3.34 6.13
C GLY A 104 1.11 4.57 6.55
N ALA A 105 0.78 5.14 7.71
CA ALA A 105 1.53 6.27 8.27
C ALA A 105 1.55 6.25 9.80
N TYR A 106 2.63 6.77 10.38
CA TYR A 106 2.72 7.15 11.78
C TYR A 106 2.17 8.55 12.01
N GLN A 107 2.47 9.50 11.12
CA GLN A 107 1.93 10.85 11.13
C GLN A 107 1.67 11.33 9.70
N VAL A 108 0.69 12.22 9.56
CA VAL A 108 0.47 13.01 8.34
C VAL A 108 0.34 14.47 8.74
N SER A 109 1.09 15.36 8.10
CA SER A 109 1.00 16.79 8.39
C SER A 109 -0.17 17.46 7.65
N ALA A 110 -0.58 18.64 8.11
CA ALA A 110 -1.60 19.45 7.44
C ALA A 110 -1.19 19.89 6.02
N SER A 111 0.11 19.94 5.72
CA SER A 111 0.66 20.20 4.38
C SER A 111 0.79 18.94 3.51
N GLY A 112 0.47 17.76 4.05
CA GLY A 112 0.55 16.49 3.32
C GLY A 112 1.87 15.75 3.48
N ASP A 113 2.74 16.15 4.41
CA ASP A 113 3.97 15.41 4.70
C ASP A 113 3.62 14.05 5.31
N LEU A 114 4.23 13.00 4.79
CA LEU A 114 4.00 11.63 5.22
C LEU A 114 5.19 11.16 6.07
N ALA A 115 4.93 10.71 7.29
CA ALA A 115 5.92 10.04 8.11
C ALA A 115 5.53 8.58 8.37
N ASN A 116 6.28 7.62 7.83
CA ASN A 116 5.90 6.22 7.83
C ASN A 116 7.04 5.18 7.91
N TRP A 117 8.29 5.59 8.07
CA TRP A 117 9.44 4.68 8.01
C TRP A 117 10.36 4.72 9.24
N SER A 118 10.26 5.74 10.10
CA SER A 118 10.96 5.78 11.38
C SER A 118 10.29 6.69 12.41
N THR A 119 10.15 6.19 13.64
CA THR A 119 9.76 7.01 14.80
C THR A 119 10.94 7.71 15.47
N GLY A 120 12.18 7.44 15.04
CA GLY A 120 13.41 7.92 15.67
C GLY A 120 13.77 7.23 16.98
N ALA A 121 13.07 6.16 17.36
CA ALA A 121 13.41 5.38 18.54
C ALA A 121 14.79 4.70 18.37
N PRO A 122 15.66 4.67 19.40
CA PRO A 122 17.04 4.18 19.28
C PRO A 122 17.16 2.74 18.76
N ASP A 123 16.18 1.90 19.10
CA ASP A 123 16.16 0.47 18.75
C ASP A 123 15.26 0.16 17.53
N ALA A 124 14.62 1.18 16.94
CA ALA A 124 13.80 1.00 15.75
C ALA A 124 14.68 0.98 14.50
N ILE A 125 14.79 -0.19 13.86
CA ILE A 125 15.45 -0.32 12.56
C ILE A 125 14.60 0.39 11.51
N PRO A 126 15.08 1.48 10.89
CA PRO A 126 14.32 2.18 9.87
C PRO A 126 14.18 1.31 8.63
N ALA A 127 12.98 1.25 8.07
CA ALA A 127 12.70 0.48 6.85
C ALA A 127 11.87 1.34 5.89
N VAL A 128 12.58 2.03 4.99
CA VAL A 128 11.96 2.85 3.96
C VAL A 128 11.26 2.00 2.88
N GLY A 129 11.88 0.88 2.49
CA GLY A 129 11.38 0.05 1.38
C GLY A 129 11.16 0.87 0.11
N GLY A 130 10.13 0.55 -0.68
CA GLY A 130 9.69 1.37 -1.81
C GLY A 130 8.81 2.58 -1.44
N ALA A 131 8.60 2.89 -0.15
CA ALA A 131 7.59 3.86 0.26
C ALA A 131 7.88 5.29 -0.25
N MET A 132 9.14 5.71 -0.30
CA MET A 132 9.52 7.04 -0.82
C MET A 132 9.25 7.15 -2.32
N ASP A 133 9.62 6.14 -3.11
CA ASP A 133 9.36 6.09 -4.55
C ASP A 133 7.86 6.09 -4.86
N LEU A 134 7.05 5.39 -4.06
CA LEU A 134 5.59 5.40 -4.20
C LEU A 134 4.98 6.76 -3.88
N ALA A 135 5.40 7.37 -2.76
CA ALA A 135 4.86 8.64 -2.31
C ALA A 135 5.18 9.79 -3.26
N ILE A 136 6.33 9.75 -3.94
CA ILE A 136 6.74 10.77 -4.91
C ILE A 136 6.21 10.45 -6.31
N GLY A 137 6.18 9.16 -6.68
CA GLY A 137 5.94 8.73 -8.05
C GLY A 137 4.46 8.57 -8.40
N ALA A 138 3.63 8.02 -7.51
CA ALA A 138 2.23 7.74 -7.84
C ALA A 138 1.44 9.04 -8.12
N ARG A 139 0.48 8.97 -9.05
CA ARG A 139 -0.34 10.14 -9.41
C ARG A 139 -1.20 10.63 -8.24
N GLN A 140 -1.64 9.71 -7.38
CA GLN A 140 -2.33 9.99 -6.14
C GLN A 140 -1.79 9.11 -5.01
N VAL A 141 -1.60 9.70 -3.83
CA VAL A 141 -1.19 9.01 -2.61
C VAL A 141 -2.33 9.04 -1.62
N PHE A 142 -2.85 7.86 -1.26
CA PHE A 142 -3.82 7.70 -0.20
C PHE A 142 -3.12 7.21 1.06
N VAL A 143 -3.54 7.72 2.22
CA VAL A 143 -3.05 7.25 3.51
C VAL A 143 -4.18 6.55 4.25
N MET A 144 -3.94 5.30 4.64
CA MET A 144 -4.86 4.51 5.44
C MET A 144 -4.26 4.27 6.82
N MET A 145 -4.81 4.93 7.85
CA MET A 145 -4.34 4.80 9.22
C MET A 145 -5.43 5.00 10.26
N ASP A 146 -5.24 4.43 11.46
CA ASP A 146 -5.95 4.88 12.66
C ASP A 146 -5.71 6.39 12.87
N HIS A 147 -6.76 7.13 13.28
CA HIS A 147 -6.68 8.58 13.50
C HIS A 147 -5.85 8.96 14.73
N LEU A 148 -5.91 8.12 15.77
CA LEU A 148 -5.19 8.31 17.03
C LEU A 148 -4.18 7.17 17.24
N THR A 149 -3.15 7.44 18.03
CA THR A 149 -2.28 6.41 18.60
C THR A 149 -3.03 5.58 19.64
N ARG A 150 -2.37 4.54 20.17
CA ARG A 150 -2.94 3.74 21.26
C ARG A 150 -3.16 4.54 22.54
N ASP A 151 -2.34 5.57 22.74
CA ASP A 151 -2.39 6.46 23.92
C ASP A 151 -3.30 7.67 23.70
N GLY A 152 -3.99 7.74 22.55
CA GLY A 152 -4.98 8.78 22.24
C GLY A 152 -4.42 10.04 21.57
N GLU A 153 -3.14 10.06 21.20
CA GLU A 153 -2.53 11.20 20.52
C GLU A 153 -2.94 11.28 19.05
N CYS A 154 -3.11 12.50 18.52
CA CYS A 154 -3.50 12.71 17.14
C CYS A 154 -2.35 12.40 16.18
N LYS A 155 -2.65 11.63 15.12
CA LYS A 155 -1.69 11.34 14.04
C LYS A 155 -1.77 12.32 12.87
N LEU A 156 -2.82 13.14 12.82
CA LEU A 156 -2.88 14.33 11.96
C LEU A 156 -2.29 15.52 12.73
N VAL A 157 -1.16 16.03 12.25
CA VAL A 157 -0.34 17.01 12.97
C VAL A 157 -0.11 18.26 12.13
N ALA A 158 0.30 19.37 12.76
CA ALA A 158 0.70 20.55 11.98
C ALA A 158 2.00 20.30 11.21
N GLN A 159 2.96 19.60 11.83
CA GLN A 159 4.24 19.22 11.26
C GLN A 159 4.62 17.83 11.78
N CYS A 160 5.14 16.97 10.90
CA CYS A 160 5.62 15.65 11.31
C CYS A 160 6.88 15.77 12.18
N SER A 161 6.89 15.08 13.32
CA SER A 161 8.10 14.90 14.13
C SER A 161 8.83 13.61 13.78
N TYR A 162 8.10 12.61 13.29
CA TYR A 162 8.63 11.34 12.79
C TYR A 162 9.16 11.45 11.35
N ARG A 163 9.62 10.31 10.81
CA ARG A 163 10.07 10.17 9.42
C ARG A 163 9.27 9.09 8.71
#